data_AF-A0A7X8E5E0-F1
#
_entry.id   AF-A0A7X8E5E0-F1
#
_cell.length_a   1.000
_cell.length_b   1.000
_cell.length_c   1.000
_cell.angle_alpha   90.00
_cell.angle_beta   90.00
_cell.angle_gamma   90.00
#
_symmetry.space_group_name_H-M   'P 1'
#
loop_
_entity.id
_entity.type
_entity.pdbx_description
1 polymer ?
#
loop_
_entity_poly.entity_id
_entity_poly.type
_entity_poly.pdbx_seq_one_letter_code
_entity_poly.pdbx_strand_id
1 'polypeptide(L)'
;MESVRKTGDLLGLSYIYGGLSNLDGQDPLDYETMMANPSLFEIVATNADTGEAVYFSKNDFKVNDYRVLAASSAIPVLAKPIFIDGKPCFDGGLADSIPVQRAIDLGYERIVVILSKPLNYVRSAQKGMAIVRYKLKEYPKIIEAIKNRHINYNNEFKKILDLE
;
A
#
# COMPACT_ATOMS: atom_id res chain seq x y z
N MET A 1 -12.10 -1.45 21.68
CA MET A 1 -11.84 -0.62 20.48
C MET A 1 -11.51 0.79 20.92
N GLU A 2 -10.32 1.29 20.59
CA GLU A 2 -10.03 2.71 20.73
C GLU A 2 -10.84 3.52 19.72
N SER A 3 -11.29 4.71 20.11
CA SER A 3 -12.09 5.58 19.23
C SER A 3 -11.26 6.13 18.07
N VAL A 4 -11.87 6.29 16.88
CA VAL A 4 -11.29 7.00 15.72
C VAL A 4 -10.74 8.38 16.09
N ARG A 5 -11.31 9.05 17.10
CA ARG A 5 -10.79 10.33 17.63
C ARG A 5 -9.39 10.20 18.25
N LYS A 6 -9.06 9.05 18.84
CA LYS A 6 -7.75 8.79 19.46
C LYS A 6 -6.75 8.27 18.43
N THR A 7 -7.16 7.29 17.63
CA THR A 7 -6.25 6.61 16.70
C THR A 7 -6.00 7.43 15.43
N GLY A 8 -7.03 8.13 14.94
CA GLY A 8 -7.02 8.76 13.61
C GLY A 8 -7.03 7.74 12.46
N ASP A 9 -7.33 6.48 12.78
CA ASP A 9 -7.40 5.34 11.87
C ASP A 9 -8.87 5.01 11.64
N LEU A 10 -9.42 5.51 10.53
CA LEU A 10 -10.81 5.23 10.14
C LEU A 10 -10.96 3.83 9.53
N LEU A 11 -9.86 3.24 9.08
CA LEU A 11 -9.83 1.94 8.42
C LEU A 11 -9.69 0.77 9.41
N GLY A 12 -9.30 1.07 10.65
CA GLY A 12 -9.09 0.06 11.69
C GLY A 12 -7.86 -0.81 11.43
N LEU A 13 -6.85 -0.30 10.72
CA LEU A 13 -5.60 -1.02 10.42
C LEU A 13 -4.91 -1.54 11.67
N SER A 14 -4.94 -0.77 12.77
CA SER A 14 -4.35 -1.21 14.05
C SER A 14 -5.10 -2.41 14.65
N TYR A 15 -6.41 -2.49 14.42
CA TYR A 15 -7.21 -3.64 14.83
C TYR A 15 -6.99 -4.82 13.88
N ILE A 16 -7.07 -4.60 12.57
CA ILE A 16 -6.89 -5.65 11.55
C ILE A 16 -5.51 -6.31 11.70
N TYR A 17 -4.43 -5.52 11.59
CA TYR A 17 -3.06 -6.04 11.57
C TYR A 17 -2.42 -6.22 12.95
N GLY A 18 -3.20 -6.02 14.02
CA GLY A 18 -2.78 -6.26 15.40
C GLY A 18 -3.80 -7.12 16.13
N GLY A 19 -4.88 -6.51 16.61
CA GLY A 19 -5.89 -7.19 17.43
C GLY A 19 -6.59 -8.40 16.77
N LEU A 20 -6.68 -8.46 15.44
CA LEU A 20 -7.27 -9.56 14.70
C LEU A 20 -6.22 -10.58 14.28
N SER A 21 -5.13 -10.13 13.62
CA SER A 21 -4.15 -11.00 12.98
C SER A 21 -3.02 -11.51 13.88
N ASN A 22 -2.79 -10.94 15.06
CA ASN A 22 -1.81 -11.47 16.00
C ASN A 22 -2.20 -12.89 16.46
N LEU A 23 -1.23 -13.67 16.94
CA LEU A 23 -1.42 -15.04 17.42
C LEU A 23 -2.51 -15.19 18.48
N ASP A 24 -2.71 -14.16 19.31
CA ASP A 24 -3.76 -14.08 20.34
C ASP A 24 -5.07 -13.43 19.84
N GLY A 25 -5.13 -13.09 18.56
CA GLY A 25 -6.27 -12.47 17.89
C GLY A 25 -7.35 -13.46 17.47
N GLN A 26 -8.46 -12.93 16.95
CA GLN A 26 -9.62 -13.73 16.54
C GLN A 26 -9.42 -14.49 15.22
N ASP A 27 -8.51 -14.02 14.37
CA ASP A 27 -8.21 -14.61 13.06
C ASP A 27 -6.69 -14.46 12.79
N PRO A 28 -5.86 -15.25 13.50
CA PRO A 28 -4.42 -15.10 13.47
C PRO A 28 -3.86 -15.41 12.08
N LEU A 29 -2.92 -14.58 11.61
CA LEU A 29 -2.15 -14.87 10.41
C LEU A 29 -1.31 -16.14 10.65
N ASP A 30 -1.39 -17.10 9.73
CA ASP A 30 -0.51 -18.26 9.73
C ASP A 30 0.92 -17.86 9.30
N TYR A 31 1.65 -17.29 10.26
CA TYR A 31 2.98 -16.74 10.07
C TYR A 31 3.99 -17.81 9.65
N GLU A 32 3.93 -19.00 10.25
CA GLU A 32 4.86 -20.08 9.96
C GLU A 32 4.73 -20.54 8.50
N THR A 33 3.49 -20.77 8.05
CA THR A 33 3.22 -21.15 6.65
C THR A 33 3.63 -20.05 5.67
N MET A 34 3.35 -18.78 5.99
CA MET A 34 3.77 -17.63 5.16
C MET A 34 5.30 -17.57 5.02
N MET A 35 6.05 -17.72 6.12
CA MET A 35 7.51 -17.63 6.10
C MET A 35 8.16 -18.84 5.42
N ALA A 36 7.58 -20.04 5.59
CA ALA A 36 8.05 -21.28 4.97
C ALA A 36 7.84 -21.31 3.45
N ASN A 37 6.89 -20.55 2.90
CA ASN A 37 6.65 -20.48 1.46
C ASN A 37 7.90 -19.92 0.73
N PRO A 38 8.51 -20.65 -0.20
CA PRO A 38 9.74 -20.21 -0.88
C PRO A 38 9.50 -19.09 -1.91
N SER A 39 8.25 -18.78 -2.24
CA SER A 39 7.90 -17.74 -3.22
C SER A 39 8.38 -16.36 -2.75
N LEU A 40 8.81 -15.54 -3.71
CA LEU A 40 9.01 -14.11 -3.46
C LEU A 40 7.65 -13.50 -3.09
N PHE A 41 7.62 -12.76 -1.99
CA PHE A 41 6.46 -12.01 -1.55
C PHE A 41 6.90 -10.58 -1.31
N GLU A 42 6.47 -9.68 -2.20
CA GLU A 42 6.73 -8.24 -2.10
C GLU A 42 5.46 -7.47 -1.78
N ILE A 43 5.60 -6.44 -0.94
CA ILE A 43 4.54 -5.55 -0.52
C ILE A 43 4.97 -4.13 -0.80
N VAL A 44 4.12 -3.41 -1.52
CA VAL A 44 4.40 -2.03 -1.91
C VAL A 44 3.79 -1.08 -0.90
N ALA A 45 4.57 -0.13 -0.43
CA ALA A 45 4.10 1.07 0.25
C ALA A 45 4.69 2.32 -0.41
N THR A 46 4.17 3.48 -0.05
CA THR A 46 4.72 4.77 -0.48
C THR A 46 5.46 5.42 0.67
N ASN A 47 6.75 5.73 0.50
CA ASN A 47 7.48 6.56 1.47
C ASN A 47 6.91 7.99 1.43
N ALA A 48 6.43 8.48 2.57
CA ALA A 48 5.75 9.77 2.64
C ALA A 48 6.68 10.97 2.47
N ASP A 49 7.97 10.81 2.76
CA ASP A 49 8.97 11.86 2.64
C ASP A 49 9.43 12.04 1.18
N THR A 50 9.56 10.93 0.43
CA THR A 50 10.05 10.96 -0.97
C THR A 50 8.94 10.88 -2.01
N GLY A 51 7.81 10.25 -1.67
CA GLY A 51 6.72 9.93 -2.60
C GLY A 51 7.00 8.70 -3.46
N GLU A 52 8.10 7.99 -3.21
CA GLU A 52 8.56 6.85 -4.00
C GLU A 52 8.06 5.53 -3.40
N ALA A 53 7.99 4.50 -4.26
CA ALA A 53 7.63 3.16 -3.84
C ALA A 53 8.73 2.56 -2.96
N VAL A 54 8.32 1.91 -1.88
CA VAL A 54 9.18 1.05 -1.05
C VAL A 54 8.62 -0.35 -1.12
N TYR A 55 9.52 -1.28 -1.40
CA TYR A 55 9.22 -2.71 -1.51
C TYR A 55 9.71 -3.40 -0.25
N PHE A 56 8.76 -3.93 0.50
CA PHE A 56 9.04 -4.82 1.63
C PHE A 56 8.90 -6.28 1.19
N SER A 57 9.62 -7.16 1.85
CA SER A 57 9.61 -8.60 1.64
C SER A 57 8.97 -9.32 2.84
N LYS A 58 8.79 -10.63 2.72
CA LYS A 58 8.42 -11.47 3.88
C LYS A 58 9.40 -11.37 5.06
N ASN A 59 10.67 -11.02 4.82
CA ASN A 59 11.67 -10.89 5.89
C ASN A 59 11.47 -9.64 6.75
N ASP A 60 10.66 -8.68 6.29
CA ASP A 60 10.32 -7.46 7.05
C ASP A 60 9.18 -7.70 8.04
N PHE A 61 8.57 -8.89 8.02
CA PHE A 61 7.59 -9.32 8.99
C PHE A 61 8.27 -9.81 10.27
N LYS A 62 7.58 -9.60 11.39
CA LYS A 62 7.86 -10.31 12.64
C LYS A 62 6.55 -10.87 13.15
N VAL A 63 6.62 -11.98 13.88
CA VAL A 63 5.43 -12.54 14.52
C VAL A 63 4.76 -11.46 15.39
N ASN A 64 3.45 -11.28 15.22
CA ASN A 64 2.65 -10.23 15.86
C ASN A 64 3.02 -8.77 15.50
N ASP A 65 3.78 -8.57 14.42
CA ASP A 65 4.08 -7.24 13.87
C ASP A 65 3.88 -7.25 12.36
N TYR A 66 2.65 -6.90 11.96
CA TYR A 66 2.23 -6.86 10.56
C TYR A 66 2.07 -5.42 10.04
N ARG A 67 2.84 -4.48 10.63
CA ARG A 67 2.79 -3.07 10.25
C ARG A 67 3.13 -2.83 8.78
N VAL A 68 3.91 -3.70 8.14
CA VAL A 68 4.19 -3.64 6.70
C VAL A 68 2.90 -3.74 5.87
N LEU A 69 1.99 -4.66 6.21
CA LEU A 69 0.68 -4.76 5.56
C LEU A 69 -0.20 -3.53 5.88
N ALA A 70 -0.13 -3.04 7.12
CA ALA A 70 -0.82 -1.81 7.51
C ALA A 70 -0.34 -0.61 6.70
N ALA A 71 0.97 -0.46 6.51
CA ALA A 71 1.59 0.59 5.71
C ALA A 71 1.11 0.54 4.25
N SER A 72 1.12 -0.65 3.65
CA SER A 72 0.64 -0.87 2.28
C SER A 72 -0.84 -0.54 2.08
N SER A 73 -1.63 -0.55 3.15
CA SER A 73 -3.08 -0.29 3.16
C SER A 73 -3.45 1.10 3.74
N ALA A 74 -2.47 1.90 4.15
CA ALA A 74 -2.70 3.17 4.85
C ALA A 74 -3.10 4.27 3.87
N ILE A 75 -4.39 4.36 3.53
CA ILE A 75 -4.89 5.38 2.61
C ILE A 75 -4.75 6.77 3.26
N PRO A 76 -4.01 7.72 2.64
CA PRO A 76 -3.88 9.07 3.18
C PRO A 76 -5.24 9.72 3.38
N VAL A 77 -5.34 10.64 4.34
CA VAL A 77 -6.58 11.30 4.80
C VAL A 77 -7.49 10.42 5.67
N LEU A 78 -7.50 9.10 5.46
CA LEU A 78 -8.31 8.13 6.21
C LEU A 78 -7.52 7.43 7.32
N ALA A 79 -6.22 7.27 7.13
CA ALA A 79 -5.28 6.74 8.11
C ALA A 79 -4.11 7.70 8.32
N LYS A 80 -3.45 7.57 9.48
CA LYS A 80 -2.12 8.13 9.75
C LYS A 80 -1.04 7.30 9.02
N PRO A 81 0.14 7.88 8.73
CA PRO A 81 1.23 7.09 8.18
C PRO A 81 1.66 6.02 9.19
N ILE A 82 2.04 4.85 8.69
CA ILE A 82 2.62 3.78 9.49
C ILE A 82 4.14 3.89 9.39
N PHE A 83 4.81 3.90 10.53
CA PHE A 83 6.27 4.00 10.57
C PHE A 83 6.91 2.61 10.52
N ILE A 84 7.72 2.38 9.49
CA ILE A 84 8.57 1.19 9.34
C ILE A 84 10.02 1.66 9.37
N ASP A 85 10.79 1.22 10.37
CA ASP A 85 12.18 1.63 10.61
C ASP A 85 12.41 3.15 10.54
N GLY A 86 11.49 3.91 11.16
CA GLY A 86 11.53 5.37 11.21
C GLY A 86 11.05 6.08 9.95
N LYS A 87 10.73 5.36 8.88
CA LYS A 87 10.19 5.94 7.64
C LYS A 87 8.67 5.98 7.69
N PRO A 88 8.02 7.14 7.48
CA PRO A 88 6.57 7.22 7.39
C PRO A 88 6.09 6.63 6.05
N CYS A 89 5.16 5.68 6.11
CA CYS A 89 4.63 4.99 4.94
C CYS A 89 3.11 5.13 4.82
N PHE A 90 2.64 5.28 3.59
CA PHE A 90 1.23 5.21 3.19
C PHE A 90 1.01 4.11 2.15
N ASP A 91 -0.24 3.95 1.74
CA ASP A 91 -0.72 3.01 0.72
C ASP A 91 0.21 2.93 -0.50
N GLY A 92 0.53 1.71 -0.94
CA GLY A 92 1.43 1.46 -2.07
C GLY A 92 0.89 1.99 -3.39
N GLY A 93 -0.44 2.02 -3.54
CA GLY A 93 -1.12 2.46 -4.74
C GLY A 93 -1.08 3.97 -4.99
N LEU A 94 -0.27 4.73 -4.26
CA LEU A 94 0.05 6.11 -4.60
C LEU A 94 1.31 6.19 -5.48
N ALA A 95 2.33 5.38 -5.17
CA ALA A 95 3.60 5.38 -5.88
C ALA A 95 3.63 4.36 -7.03
N ASP A 96 3.15 3.14 -6.79
CA ASP A 96 3.14 2.06 -7.78
C ASP A 96 1.87 1.22 -7.58
N SER A 97 0.83 1.48 -8.39
CA SER A 97 -0.49 0.88 -8.19
C SER A 97 -0.59 -0.53 -8.73
N ILE A 98 0.14 -0.80 -9.80
CA ILE A 98 0.24 -2.10 -10.44
C ILE A 98 1.71 -2.32 -10.80
N PRO A 99 2.49 -2.99 -9.92
CA PRO A 99 3.95 -3.13 -10.03
C PRO A 99 4.37 -4.12 -11.12
N VAL A 100 3.79 -4.02 -12.31
CA VAL A 100 4.12 -4.83 -13.49
C VAL A 100 5.55 -4.57 -13.94
N GLN A 101 5.98 -3.30 -13.89
CA GLN A 101 7.36 -2.94 -14.25
C GLN A 101 8.36 -3.57 -13.27
N ARG A 102 8.04 -3.61 -11.98
CA ARG A 102 8.86 -4.30 -10.97
C ARG A 102 9.07 -5.76 -11.33
N ALA A 103 8.02 -6.47 -11.75
CA ALA A 103 8.14 -7.87 -12.16
C ALA A 103 9.00 -8.03 -13.43
N ILE A 104 8.85 -7.15 -14.42
CA ILE A 104 9.68 -7.15 -15.63
C ILE A 104 11.15 -6.90 -15.28
N ASP A 105 11.42 -5.90 -14.44
CA ASP A 105 12.78 -5.53 -14.03
C ASP A 105 13.46 -6.64 -13.20
N LEU A 106 12.68 -7.46 -12.50
CA LEU A 106 13.15 -8.67 -11.82
C LEU A 106 13.40 -9.86 -12.77
N GLY A 107 13.12 -9.71 -14.06
CA GLY A 107 13.38 -10.72 -15.09
C GLY A 107 12.27 -11.77 -15.25
N TYR A 108 11.05 -11.50 -14.76
CA TYR A 108 9.93 -12.42 -14.96
C TYR A 108 9.34 -12.28 -16.36
N GLU A 109 9.32 -13.37 -17.12
CA GLU A 109 8.80 -13.42 -18.50
C GLU A 109 7.29 -13.64 -18.59
N ARG A 110 6.70 -14.26 -17.55
CA ARG A 110 5.27 -14.54 -17.48
C ARG A 110 4.70 -13.86 -16.26
N ILE A 111 3.82 -12.89 -16.48
CA ILE A 111 3.23 -12.06 -15.44
C ILE A 111 1.71 -12.25 -15.49
N VAL A 112 1.13 -12.66 -14.37
CA VAL A 112 -0.32 -12.73 -14.19
C VAL A 112 -0.74 -11.55 -13.32
N VAL A 113 -1.58 -10.67 -13.84
CA VAL A 113 -2.08 -9.51 -13.10
C VAL A 113 -3.54 -9.72 -12.73
N ILE A 114 -3.85 -9.59 -11.44
CA ILE A 114 -5.22 -9.65 -10.92
C ILE A 114 -5.69 -8.22 -10.62
N LEU A 115 -6.75 -7.79 -11.30
CA LEU A 115 -7.29 -6.45 -11.20
C LEU A 115 -8.65 -6.46 -10.48
N SER A 116 -8.88 -5.48 -9.62
CA SER A 116 -10.19 -5.24 -8.96
C SER A 116 -11.11 -4.33 -9.78
N LYS A 117 -10.66 -3.88 -10.96
CA LYS A 117 -11.38 -3.00 -11.89
C LYS A 117 -11.48 -3.66 -13.27
N PRO A 118 -12.57 -3.41 -14.02
CA PRO A 118 -12.73 -3.96 -15.36
C PRO A 118 -11.71 -3.36 -16.35
N LEU A 119 -11.47 -4.05 -17.46
CA LEU A 119 -10.47 -3.67 -18.47
C LEU A 119 -10.72 -2.31 -19.15
N ASN A 120 -11.94 -1.79 -19.11
CA ASN A 120 -12.29 -0.47 -19.65
C ASN A 120 -12.26 0.65 -18.59
N TYR A 121 -11.74 0.40 -17.39
CA TYR A 121 -11.70 1.38 -16.32
C TYR A 121 -10.64 2.45 -16.58
N VAL A 122 -11.04 3.72 -16.47
CA VAL A 122 -10.13 4.88 -16.49
C VAL A 122 -10.22 5.61 -15.16
N ARG A 123 -9.10 5.75 -14.46
CA ARG A 123 -9.05 6.50 -13.20
C ARG A 123 -9.10 7.99 -13.49
N SER A 124 -10.02 8.71 -12.82
CA SER A 124 -10.13 10.17 -12.90
C SER A 124 -9.25 10.88 -11.88
N ALA A 125 -8.93 12.14 -12.13
CA ALA A 125 -8.23 13.00 -11.18
C ALA A 125 -8.92 13.07 -9.81
N GLN A 126 -8.11 13.19 -8.76
CA GLN A 126 -8.60 13.26 -7.38
C GLN A 126 -9.38 14.57 -7.13
N LYS A 127 -10.58 14.44 -6.55
CA LYS A 127 -11.38 15.58 -6.07
C LYS A 127 -11.01 15.96 -4.64
N GLY A 128 -11.36 17.18 -4.22
CA GLY A 128 -11.18 17.61 -2.83
C GLY A 128 -9.73 17.92 -2.44
N MET A 129 -8.87 18.27 -3.40
CA MET A 129 -7.45 18.54 -3.17
C MET A 129 -7.16 19.63 -2.12
N ALA A 130 -8.11 20.53 -1.84
CA ALA A 130 -7.98 21.50 -0.75
C ALA A 130 -7.91 20.80 0.63
N ILE A 131 -8.77 19.81 0.88
CA ILE A 131 -8.78 19.02 2.12
C ILE A 131 -7.51 18.18 2.20
N VAL A 132 -7.11 17.56 1.09
CA VAL A 132 -5.86 16.78 1.00
C VAL A 132 -4.66 17.64 1.39
N ARG A 133 -4.53 18.84 0.80
CA ARG A 133 -3.45 19.78 1.12
C ARG A 133 -3.45 20.21 2.58
N TYR A 134 -4.62 20.47 3.15
CA TYR A 134 -4.73 20.87 4.56
C TYR A 134 -4.30 19.75 5.51
N LYS A 135 -4.79 18.53 5.28
CA LYS A 135 -4.51 17.38 6.16
C LYS A 135 -3.11 16.79 6.00
N LEU A 136 -2.54 16.84 4.80
CA LEU A 136 -1.24 16.23 4.47
C LEU A 136 -0.15 17.29 4.23
N LYS A 137 -0.28 18.48 4.82
CA LYS A 137 0.68 19.58 4.68
C LYS A 137 2.13 19.20 5.06
N GLU A 138 2.29 18.21 5.93
CA GLU A 138 3.58 17.67 6.37
C GLU A 138 4.20 16.71 5.34
N TYR A 139 3.42 16.20 4.38
CA TYR A 139 3.83 15.23 3.37
C TYR A 139 3.56 15.75 1.95
N PRO A 140 4.30 16.78 1.48
CA PRO A 140 4.07 17.38 0.16
C PRO A 140 4.22 16.38 -1.00
N LYS A 141 5.10 15.39 -0.86
CA LYS A 141 5.27 14.32 -1.85
C LYS A 141 4.07 13.39 -1.96
N ILE A 142 3.36 13.15 -0.86
CA ILE A 142 2.08 12.43 -0.90
C ILE A 142 0.99 13.25 -1.59
N ILE A 143 0.94 14.58 -1.38
CA ILE A 143 -0.01 15.45 -2.08
C ILE A 143 0.23 15.37 -3.60
N GLU A 144 1.49 15.40 -4.03
CA GLU A 144 1.89 15.24 -5.43
C GLU A 144 1.50 13.86 -5.97
N ALA A 145 1.81 12.78 -5.24
CA ALA A 145 1.44 11.42 -5.62
C ALA A 145 -0.08 11.27 -5.78
N ILE A 146 -0.88 11.79 -4.85
CA ILE A 146 -2.35 11.78 -4.95
C ILE A 146 -2.85 12.54 -6.18
N LYS A 147 -2.26 13.70 -6.48
CA LYS A 147 -2.61 14.50 -7.65
C LYS A 147 -2.37 13.72 -8.94
N ASN A 148 -1.23 13.06 -9.05
CA ASN A 148 -0.78 12.37 -10.26
C ASN A 148 -1.22 10.89 -10.32
N ARG A 149 -1.77 10.32 -9.24
CA ARG A 149 -2.18 8.91 -9.13
C ARG A 149 -3.01 8.41 -10.32
N HIS A 150 -3.93 9.23 -10.80
CA HIS A 150 -4.77 8.87 -11.93
C HIS A 150 -3.98 8.69 -13.24
N ILE A 151 -2.96 9.52 -13.46
CA ILE A 151 -2.07 9.44 -14.62
C ILE A 151 -1.22 8.17 -14.51
N ASN A 152 -0.56 7.97 -13.35
CA ASN A 152 0.32 6.83 -13.11
C ASN A 152 -0.44 5.50 -13.27
N TYR A 153 -1.59 5.36 -12.59
CA TYR A 153 -2.44 4.17 -12.72
C TYR A 153 -2.84 3.89 -14.16
N ASN A 154 -3.30 4.90 -14.91
CA ASN A 154 -3.75 4.69 -16.29
C ASN A 154 -2.58 4.31 -17.22
N ASN A 155 -1.37 4.83 -16.96
CA ASN A 155 -0.16 4.45 -17.68
C ASN A 155 0.27 3.01 -17.38
N GLU A 156 0.29 2.60 -16.10
CA GLU A 156 0.55 1.22 -15.69
C GLU A 156 -0.49 0.27 -16.29
N PHE A 157 -1.76 0.66 -16.27
CA PHE A 157 -2.85 -0.11 -16.86
C PHE A 157 -2.65 -0.32 -18.36
N LYS A 158 -2.28 0.74 -19.08
CA LYS A 158 -1.98 0.66 -20.51
C LYS A 158 -0.82 -0.30 -20.78
N LYS A 159 0.26 -0.24 -19.98
CA LYS A 159 1.38 -1.19 -20.13
C LYS A 159 0.93 -2.64 -20.02
N ILE A 160 0.00 -2.95 -19.13
CA ILE A 160 -0.52 -4.32 -18.98
C ILE A 160 -1.25 -4.76 -20.25
N LEU A 161 -2.07 -3.90 -20.82
CA LEU A 161 -2.78 -4.19 -22.08
C LEU A 161 -1.81 -4.34 -23.26
N ASP A 162 -0.69 -3.61 -23.25
CA ASP A 162 0.36 -3.71 -24.29
C ASP A 162 1.21 -4.99 -24.16
N LEU A 163 1.09 -5.74 -23.05
CA LEU A 163 1.80 -7.02 -22.81
C LEU A 163 0.96 -8.27 -23.17
N GLU A 164 -0.32 -8.10 -23.52
CA GLU A 164 -1.19 -9.17 -24.06
C GLU A 164 -0.94 -9.40 -25.55
#